data_AF-A0A2E4DXG2-F1
#
_entry.id   AF-A0A2E4DXG2-F1
#
_cell.length_a   1.000
_cell.length_b   1.000
_cell.length_c   1.000
_cell.angle_alpha   90.00
_cell.angle_beta   90.00
_cell.angle_gamma   90.00
#
_symmetry.space_group_name_H-M   'P 1'
#
loop_
_entity.id
_entity.type
_entity.pdbx_description
1 polymer ?
#
loop_
_entity_poly.entity_id
_entity_poly.type
_entity_poly.pdbx_seq_one_letter_code
_entity_poly.pdbx_strand_id
1 'polypeptide(L)'
;MDGSKTNPAAIMSAPLKSKGKHRQIFYEKPEVKKQDALKMELENFVESVKGKEKPIVDGKAGRDALDVAMRIHDKILEDLH
;
A
#
# COMPACT_ATOMS: atom_id res chain seq x y z
N MET A 1 23.90 -12.07 -14.36
CA MET A 1 23.32 -10.72 -14.20
C MET A 1 23.91 -10.18 -12.92
N ASP A 2 24.98 -9.40 -13.07
CA ASP A 2 25.95 -9.06 -12.04
C ASP A 2 25.39 -8.22 -10.88
N GLY A 3 25.87 -8.52 -9.67
CA GLY A 3 25.57 -7.81 -8.42
C GLY A 3 26.21 -6.43 -8.31
N SER A 4 26.29 -5.69 -9.42
CA SER A 4 26.99 -4.40 -9.55
C SER A 4 26.07 -3.28 -10.07
N LYS A 5 24.75 -3.41 -9.91
CA LYS A 5 23.83 -2.33 -10.28
C LYS A 5 23.54 -1.48 -9.06
N THR A 6 23.83 -0.19 -9.15
CA THR A 6 23.44 0.80 -8.13
C THR A 6 22.11 1.43 -8.53
N ASN A 7 21.23 1.69 -7.56
CA ASN A 7 20.00 2.45 -7.75
C ASN A 7 20.13 3.77 -6.99
N PRO A 8 20.13 4.93 -7.66
CA PRO A 8 20.31 6.23 -7.02
C PRO A 8 19.17 6.60 -6.06
N ALA A 9 17.99 5.98 -6.19
CA ALA A 9 16.87 6.18 -5.27
C ALA A 9 16.92 5.25 -4.03
N ALA A 10 17.83 4.28 -4.01
CA ALA A 10 17.92 3.32 -2.92
C ALA A 10 18.66 3.90 -1.72
N ILE A 11 18.04 3.82 -0.53
CA ILE A 11 18.65 4.21 0.74
C ILE A 11 19.50 3.11 1.36
N MET A 12 19.26 1.86 0.96
CA MET A 12 20.09 0.70 1.32
C MET A 12 19.87 -0.43 0.30
N SER A 13 20.80 -1.39 0.27
CA SER A 13 20.60 -2.64 -0.47
C SER A 13 20.99 -3.85 0.37
N ALA A 14 20.32 -4.98 0.13
CA ALA A 14 20.61 -6.26 0.78
C ALA A 14 20.81 -7.38 -0.28
N PRO A 15 21.79 -8.27 -0.09
CA PRO A 15 22.00 -9.39 -1.02
C PRO A 15 20.89 -10.43 -0.89
N LEU A 16 20.40 -10.95 -2.02
CA LEU A 16 19.41 -12.02 -2.09
C LEU A 16 19.97 -13.16 -2.95
N LYS A 17 20.32 -14.29 -2.32
CA LYS A 17 20.71 -15.51 -3.04
C LYS A 17 19.46 -16.36 -3.30
N SER A 18 19.13 -16.57 -4.56
CA SER A 18 17.99 -17.41 -4.96
C SER A 18 18.37 -18.34 -6.11
N LYS A 19 18.25 -19.67 -5.91
CA LYS A 19 18.54 -20.71 -6.91
C LYS A 19 19.88 -20.50 -7.64
N GLY A 20 20.96 -20.23 -6.90
CA GLY A 20 22.30 -19.99 -7.45
C GLY A 20 22.49 -18.62 -8.13
N LYS A 21 21.43 -17.81 -8.27
CA LYS A 21 21.50 -16.44 -8.80
C LYS A 21 21.70 -15.43 -7.67
N HIS A 22 22.65 -14.53 -7.86
CA HIS A 22 22.85 -13.37 -6.98
C HIS A 22 21.90 -12.26 -7.43
N ARG A 23 21.01 -11.84 -6.53
CA ARG A 23 20.09 -10.71 -6.68
C ARG A 23 20.35 -9.70 -5.55
N GLN A 24 19.78 -8.51 -5.67
CA GLN A 24 19.82 -7.47 -4.64
C GLN A 24 18.40 -6.96 -4.40
N ILE A 25 18.08 -6.68 -3.14
CA ILE A 25 16.88 -5.96 -2.71
C ILE A 25 17.31 -4.52 -2.51
N PHE A 26 16.65 -3.59 -3.20
CA PHE A 26 16.80 -2.15 -2.95
C PHE A 26 15.65 -1.68 -2.09
N TYR A 27 15.97 -0.95 -1.02
CA TYR A 27 14.98 -0.28 -0.21
C TYR A 27 14.95 1.18 -0.62
N GLU A 28 13.77 1.62 -1.03
CA GLU A 28 13.49 3.01 -1.38
C GLU A 28 12.52 3.56 -0.35
N LYS A 29 12.77 4.79 0.11
CA LYS A 29 11.79 5.52 0.91
C LYS A 29 11.05 6.46 -0.04
N PRO A 30 9.80 6.16 -0.43
CA PRO A 30 9.06 7.06 -1.30
C PRO A 30 8.85 8.40 -0.60
N GLU A 31 8.91 9.48 -1.36
CA GLU A 31 8.52 10.80 -0.86
C GLU A 31 7.01 10.80 -0.59
N VAL A 32 6.64 10.97 0.68
CA VAL A 32 5.24 11.11 1.08
C VAL A 32 4.91 12.59 1.08
N LYS A 33 4.11 13.03 0.11
CA LYS A 33 3.58 14.39 0.09
C LYS A 33 2.72 14.61 1.34
N LYS A 34 2.98 15.68 2.09
CA LYS A 34 2.10 16.10 3.17
C LYS A 34 0.81 16.63 2.57
N GLN A 35 -0.24 15.83 2.67
CA GLN A 35 -1.60 16.21 2.31
C GLN A 35 -2.52 15.89 3.49
N ASP A 36 -3.51 16.74 3.74
CA ASP A 36 -4.55 16.47 4.73
C ASP A 36 -5.55 15.47 4.13
N ALA A 37 -5.23 14.18 4.30
CA ALA A 37 -6.03 13.10 3.77
C ALA A 37 -7.47 13.15 4.30
N LEU A 38 -7.67 13.51 5.58
CA LEU A 38 -9.01 13.56 6.17
C LEU A 38 -9.85 14.66 5.52
N LYS A 39 -9.28 15.86 5.34
CA LYS A 39 -9.96 16.95 4.65
C LYS A 39 -10.35 16.55 3.23
N MET A 40 -9.42 15.96 2.48
CA MET A 40 -9.69 15.51 1.10
C MET A 40 -10.82 14.47 1.04
N GLU A 41 -10.82 13.49 1.93
CA GLU A 41 -11.88 12.49 2.01
C GLU A 41 -13.25 13.11 2.34
N LEU A 42 -13.30 14.08 3.26
CA LEU A 42 -14.55 14.77 3.60
C LEU A 42 -15.08 15.62 2.43
N GLU A 43 -14.19 16.31 1.71
CA GLU A 43 -14.55 17.07 0.51
C GLU A 43 -15.11 16.14 -0.59
N ASN A 44 -14.41 15.04 -0.88
CA ASN A 44 -14.85 14.02 -1.85
C ASN A 44 -16.19 13.40 -1.46
N PHE A 45 -16.40 13.10 -0.17
CA PHE A 45 -17.65 12.57 0.34
C PHE A 45 -18.81 13.53 0.10
N VAL A 46 -18.63 14.81 0.45
CA VAL A 46 -19.67 15.84 0.28
C VAL A 46 -20.03 16.03 -1.18
N GLU A 47 -19.05 16.11 -2.09
CA GLU A 47 -19.32 16.30 -3.51
C GLU A 47 -19.94 15.04 -4.16
N SER A 48 -19.59 13.85 -3.67
CA SER A 48 -20.24 12.58 -4.04
C SER A 48 -21.71 12.53 -3.61
N VAL A 49 -22.02 12.94 -2.38
CA VAL A 49 -23.40 13.01 -1.86
C VAL A 49 -24.25 14.02 -2.63
N LYS A 50 -23.65 15.14 -3.04
CA LYS A 50 -24.30 16.14 -3.91
C LYS A 50 -24.47 15.67 -5.35
N GLY A 51 -23.93 14.50 -5.73
CA GLY A 51 -24.00 13.96 -7.09
C GLY A 51 -23.10 14.69 -8.10
N LYS A 52 -22.15 15.48 -7.63
CA LYS A 52 -21.23 16.24 -8.50
C LYS A 52 -19.99 15.43 -8.90
N GLU A 53 -19.61 14.48 -8.06
CA GLU A 53 -18.51 13.57 -8.32
C GLU A 53 -18.93 12.12 -8.10
N LYS A 54 -18.26 11.20 -8.78
CA LYS A 54 -18.43 9.76 -8.54
C LYS A 54 -17.33 9.32 -7.58
N PRO A 55 -17.66 8.74 -6.41
CA PRO A 55 -16.63 8.26 -5.50
C PRO A 55 -15.81 7.17 -6.19
N ILE A 56 -14.49 7.22 -5.99
CA ILE A 56 -13.55 6.23 -6.55
C ILE A 56 -13.90 4.83 -6.03
N VAL A 57 -14.39 4.74 -4.80
CA VAL A 57 -14.83 3.51 -4.14
C VAL A 57 -16.31 3.67 -3.79
N ASP A 58 -17.16 2.80 -4.32
CA ASP A 58 -18.57 2.76 -3.94
C ASP A 58 -18.80 1.99 -2.62
N GLY A 59 -20.00 2.10 -2.07
CA GLY A 59 -20.33 1.47 -0.78
C GLY A 59 -20.22 -0.05 -0.80
N LYS A 60 -20.45 -0.70 -1.95
CA LYS A 60 -20.32 -2.17 -2.05
C LYS A 60 -18.84 -2.57 -2.03
N ALA A 61 -18.01 -1.88 -2.81
CA ALA A 61 -16.57 -2.09 -2.83
C ALA A 61 -15.95 -1.82 -1.44
N GLY A 62 -16.37 -0.76 -0.76
CA GLY A 62 -15.92 -0.43 0.59
C GLY A 62 -16.29 -1.51 1.61
N ARG A 63 -17.54 -2.00 1.58
CA ARG A 63 -17.99 -3.12 2.43
C ARG A 63 -17.20 -4.39 2.16
N ASP A 64 -17.03 -4.76 0.90
CA ASP A 64 -16.33 -5.99 0.50
C ASP A 64 -14.85 -5.93 0.90
N ALA A 65 -14.21 -4.76 0.82
CA ALA A 65 -12.86 -4.54 1.31
C ALA A 65 -12.76 -4.68 2.84
N LEU A 66 -13.74 -4.16 3.58
CA LEU A 66 -13.80 -4.29 5.04
C LEU A 66 -13.94 -5.76 5.47
N ASP A 67 -14.78 -6.55 4.79
CA ASP A 67 -14.92 -7.99 5.07
C ASP A 67 -13.57 -8.73 4.94
N VAL A 68 -12.81 -8.44 3.88
CA VAL A 68 -11.47 -9.02 3.71
C VAL A 68 -10.53 -8.58 4.83
N ALA A 69 -10.55 -7.31 5.22
CA ALA A 69 -9.71 -6.78 6.29
C ALA A 69 -10.02 -7.47 7.63
N MET A 70 -11.30 -7.70 7.95
CA MET A 70 -11.73 -8.43 9.13
C MET A 70 -11.22 -9.87 9.12
N ARG A 71 -11.35 -10.58 8.00
CA ARG A 71 -10.85 -11.96 7.87
C ARG A 71 -9.33 -12.07 8.05
N ILE A 72 -8.57 -11.07 7.59
CA ILE A 72 -7.11 -11.02 7.82
C ILE A 72 -6.83 -10.78 9.30
N HIS A 73 -7.55 -9.85 9.93
CA HIS A 73 -7.41 -9.54 11.34
C HIS A 73 -7.70 -10.77 12.22
N ASP A 74 -8.80 -11.47 11.96
CA ASP A 74 -9.17 -12.68 12.70
C ASP A 74 -8.11 -13.78 12.58
N LYS A 75 -7.55 -13.98 11.38
CA LYS A 75 -6.44 -14.92 11.17
C LYS A 75 -5.18 -14.57 11.96
N ILE A 76 -4.87 -13.27 12.09
CA ILE A 76 -3.74 -12.82 12.91
C ILE A 76 -4.01 -13.13 14.39
N LEU A 77 -5.25 -12.96 14.85
CA LEU A 77 -5.63 -13.28 16.24
C LEU A 77 -5.61 -14.78 16.53
N GLU A 78 -6.04 -15.61 15.57
CA GLU A 78 -5.97 -17.08 15.68
C GLU A 78 -4.53 -17.57 15.83
N ASP A 79 -3.57 -16.99 15.11
CA ASP A 79 -2.14 -17.38 15.14
C ASP A 79 -1.40 -16.94 16.41
N LEU A 80 -1.99 -16.02 17.19
CA LEU A 80 -1.43 -15.55 18.46
C LEU A 80 -1.74 -16.47 19.67
N HIS A 81 -2.56 -17.52 19.48
CA HIS A 81 -2.94 -18.51 20.47
C HIS A 81 -2.44 -19.92 20.09
#